data_AF-A0A2M8FHH5-F1
#
_entry.id   AF-A0A2M8FHH5-F1
#
_cell.length_a   1.000
_cell.length_b   1.000
_cell.length_c   1.000
_cell.angle_alpha   90.00
_cell.angle_beta   90.00
_cell.angle_gamma   90.00
#
_symmetry.space_group_name_H-M   'P 1'
#
loop_
_entity.id
_entity.type
_entity.pdbx_description
1 polymer ?
#
loop_
_entity_poly.entity_id
_entity_poly.type
_entity_poly.pdbx_seq_one_letter_code
_entity_poly.pdbx_strand_id
1 'polypeptide(L)' 'MKIKSFQESLDHIASQRTENLKRLLEFSNSKLADIKEYYYNWYKSAEENEYKESAIVNQMHYHLIEEAIKIKQLNDEQK' A
#
# COMPACT_ATOMS: atom_id res chain seq x y z
N MET A 1 5.84 -9.45 -31.30
CA MET A 1 5.55 -9.88 -29.91
C MET A 1 5.61 -8.66 -29.01
N LYS A 2 4.49 -8.22 -28.41
CA LYS A 2 4.48 -7.14 -27.39
C LYS A 2 3.60 -7.44 -26.17
N ILE A 3 2.72 -8.45 -26.27
CA ILE A 3 1.73 -8.78 -25.24
C ILE A 3 2.34 -9.60 -24.09
N LYS A 4 3.32 -10.50 -24.36
CA LYS A 4 3.95 -11.33 -23.32
C LYS A 4 4.69 -10.50 -22.26
N SER A 5 5.44 -9.46 -22.68
CA SER A 5 6.18 -8.59 -21.76
C SER A 5 5.29 -7.69 -20.89
N PHE A 6 4.11 -7.31 -21.40
CA PHE A 6 3.16 -6.50 -20.62
C PHE A 6 2.48 -7.35 -19.53
N GLN A 7 2.03 -8.55 -19.87
CA GLN A 7 1.46 -9.48 -18.89
C GLN A 7 2.47 -9.84 -17.79
N GLU A 8 3.71 -10.15 -18.16
CA GLU A 8 4.79 -10.43 -17.20
C GLU A 8 5.05 -9.24 -16.25
N SER A 9 4.93 -8.01 -16.75
CA SER A 9 5.06 -6.81 -15.92
C SER A 9 3.91 -6.65 -14.93
N LEU A 10 2.67 -6.94 -15.36
CA LEU A 10 1.51 -6.92 -14.46
C LEU A 10 1.60 -8.01 -13.39
N ASP A 11 2.00 -9.22 -13.77
CA ASP A 11 2.19 -10.35 -12.85
C ASP A 11 3.27 -10.03 -11.80
N HIS A 12 4.37 -9.39 -12.24
CA HIS A 12 5.43 -8.94 -11.34
C HIS A 12 4.93 -7.89 -10.34
N ILE A 13 4.17 -6.89 -10.78
CA ILE A 13 3.60 -5.86 -9.91
C ILE A 13 2.62 -6.48 -8.90
N ALA A 14 1.76 -7.41 -9.35
CA ALA A 14 0.82 -8.10 -8.48
C ALA A 14 1.55 -8.95 -7.42
N SER A 15 2.61 -9.65 -7.81
CA SER A 15 3.46 -10.42 -6.89
C SER A 15 4.12 -9.52 -5.85
N GLN A 16 4.72 -8.40 -6.25
CA GLN A 16 5.32 -7.44 -5.32
C GLN A 16 4.29 -6.86 -4.34
N ARG A 17 3.09 -6.48 -4.82
CA ARG A 17 2.02 -5.99 -3.94
C ARG A 17 1.58 -7.04 -2.94
N THR A 18 1.49 -8.31 -3.37
CA THR A 18 1.14 -9.43 -2.49
C THR A 18 2.18 -9.64 -1.39
N GLU A 19 3.46 -9.64 -1.73
CA GLU A 19 4.54 -9.78 -0.74
C GLU A 19 4.60 -8.60 0.24
N ASN A 20 4.39 -7.37 -0.25
CA ASN A 20 4.31 -6.19 0.60
C ASN A 20 3.13 -6.27 1.58
N LEU A 21 1.96 -6.73 1.11
CA LEU A 21 0.79 -6.91 1.95
C LEU A 21 1.03 -7.94 3.05
N LYS A 22 1.62 -9.10 2.72
CA LYS A 22 1.99 -10.12 3.71
C LYS A 22 2.86 -9.56 4.82
N ARG A 23 3.90 -8.79 4.48
CA ARG A 23 4.79 -8.14 5.47
C ARG A 23 4.04 -7.14 6.34
N LEU A 24 3.14 -6.35 5.76
CA LEU A 24 2.31 -5.41 6.55
C LEU A 24 1.39 -6.14 7.53
N LEU A 25 0.85 -7.30 7.16
CA LEU A 25 -0.01 -8.09 8.04
C LEU A 25 0.73 -8.64 9.28
N GLU A 26 2.07 -8.71 9.26
CA GLU A 26 2.89 -9.09 10.42
C GLU A 26 2.98 -7.97 11.48
N PHE A 27 2.72 -6.71 11.11
CA PHE A 27 2.73 -5.60 12.05
C PHE A 27 1.50 -5.57 12.96
N SER A 28 1.65 -4.99 14.15
CA SER A 28 0.53 -4.72 15.04
C SER A 28 -0.39 -3.64 14.46
N ASN A 29 -1.66 -3.62 14.89
CA ASN A 29 -2.61 -2.58 14.45
C ASN A 29 -2.14 -1.17 14.83
N SER A 30 -1.48 -1.01 15.99
CA SER A 30 -0.88 0.28 16.39
C SER A 30 0.23 0.70 15.42
N LYS A 31 1.13 -0.23 15.07
CA LYS A 31 2.23 0.07 14.15
C LYS A 31 1.71 0.40 12.75
N LEU A 32 0.66 -0.29 12.29
CA LEU A 32 0.01 0.03 11.01
C LEU A 32 -0.66 1.41 11.03
N ALA A 33 -1.27 1.82 12.16
CA ALA A 33 -1.81 3.16 12.31
C ALA A 33 -0.73 4.24 12.21
N ASP A 34 0.42 4.06 12.88
CA ASP A 34 1.56 4.99 12.80
C ASP A 34 2.08 5.13 11.37
N ILE A 35 2.26 4.00 10.67
CA ILE A 35 2.76 4.01 9.29
C ILE A 35 1.72 4.64 8.35
N LYS A 36 0.43 4.38 8.57
CA LYS A 36 -0.66 4.99 7.80
C LYS A 36 -0.63 6.52 7.93
N GLU A 37 -0.52 7.03 9.15
CA GLU A 37 -0.46 8.47 9.42
C GLU A 37 0.76 9.11 8.76
N TYR A 38 1.92 8.46 8.85
CA TYR A 38 3.14 8.92 8.18
C TYR A 38 2.94 9.13 6.67
N TYR A 39 2.44 8.12 5.96
CA TYR A 39 2.23 8.22 4.51
C TYR A 39 1.09 9.17 4.14
N TYR A 40 0.07 9.30 4.98
CA TYR A 40 -0.98 10.31 4.78
C TYR A 40 -0.43 11.73 4.80
N ASN A 41 0.38 12.05 5.82
CA ASN A 41 0.98 13.38 5.96
C ASN A 41 1.93 13.69 4.80
N TRP A 42 2.72 12.71 4.37
CA TRP A 42 3.60 12.85 3.19
C TRP A 42 2.81 13.01 1.89
N TYR A 43 1.76 12.23 1.70
CA TYR A 43 0.85 12.35 0.56
C TYR A 43 0.24 13.76 0.49
N LYS A 44 -0.32 14.27 1.60
CA LYS A 44 -0.92 15.60 1.65
C LYS A 44 0.10 16.72 1.43
N SER A 45 1.26 16.62 2.07
CA SER A 45 2.34 17.57 1.84
C SER A 45 2.80 17.58 0.37
N ALA A 46 2.91 16.41 -0.27
CA ALA A 46 3.28 16.33 -1.68
C ALA A 46 2.20 16.89 -2.62
N GLU A 47 0.91 16.72 -2.30
CA GLU A 47 -0.19 17.36 -3.03
C GLU A 47 -0.12 18.89 -2.94
N GLU A 48 0.08 19.43 -1.73
CA GLU A 48 0.14 20.86 -1.45
C GLU A 48 1.35 21.56 -2.12
N ASN A 49 2.46 20.84 -2.28
CA ASN A 49 3.69 21.35 -2.88
C ASN A 49 3.84 20.98 -4.38
N GLU A 50 2.78 20.47 -5.00
CA GLU A 50 2.72 20.06 -6.42
C GLU A 50 3.76 18.99 -6.83
N TYR A 51 4.26 18.20 -5.87
CA TYR A 51 5.16 17.08 -6.12
C TYR A 51 4.38 15.84 -6.58
N LYS A 52 3.86 15.90 -7.80
CA LYS A 52 2.91 14.92 -8.37
C LYS A 52 3.35 13.45 -8.23
N GLU A 53 4.60 13.14 -8.58
CA GLU A 53 5.11 11.76 -8.50
C GLU A 53 5.20 11.27 -7.04
N SER A 54 5.67 12.13 -6.13
CA SER A 54 5.72 11.82 -4.70
C SER A 54 4.31 11.63 -4.13
N ALA A 55 3.35 12.45 -4.54
CA ALA A 55 1.96 12.31 -4.12
C ALA A 55 1.40 10.95 -4.56
N ILE A 56 1.62 10.53 -5.81
CA ILE A 56 1.17 9.23 -6.32
C ILE A 56 1.78 8.07 -5.52
N VAL A 57 3.09 8.09 -5.30
CA VAL A 57 3.78 7.00 -4.57
C VAL A 57 3.30 6.91 -3.12
N ASN A 58 3.21 8.04 -2.41
CA ASN A 58 2.76 8.07 -1.02
C ASN A 58 1.27 7.70 -0.90
N GLN A 59 0.43 8.08 -1.86
CA GLN A 59 -0.97 7.65 -1.93
C GLN A 59 -1.08 6.12 -2.11
N MET A 60 -0.25 5.52 -2.98
CA MET A 60 -0.23 4.06 -3.15
C MET A 60 0.17 3.33 -1.87
N HIS A 61 1.18 3.81 -1.15
CA HIS A 61 1.58 3.23 0.13
C HIS A 61 0.49 3.37 1.19
N TYR A 62 -0.09 4.56 1.32
CA TYR A 62 -1.21 4.82 2.21
C TYR A 62 -2.35 3.82 1.99
N HIS A 63 -2.79 3.62 0.75
CA HIS A 63 -3.87 2.69 0.44
C HIS A 63 -3.51 1.22 0.70
N LEU A 64 -2.28 0.80 0.42
CA LEU A 64 -1.85 -0.57 0.72
C LEU A 64 -1.93 -0.87 2.22
N ILE A 65 -1.62 0.12 3.07
CA ILE A 65 -1.73 -0.01 4.53
C ILE A 65 -3.20 -0.04 4.96
N GLU A 66 -4.08 0.73 4.32
CA GLU A 66 -5.53 0.63 4.57
C GLU A 66 -6.08 -0.76 4.24
N GLU A 67 -5.62 -1.37 3.15
CA GLU A 67 -5.98 -2.75 2.79
C GLU A 67 -5.51 -3.74 3.87
N ALA A 68 -4.27 -3.60 4.37
CA ALA A 68 -3.74 -4.44 5.44
C ALA A 68 -4.58 -4.33 6.72
N ILE A 69 -4.94 -3.12 7.15
CA ILE A 69 -5.76 -2.89 8.34
C ILE A 69 -7.14 -3.54 8.18
N LYS A 70 -7.80 -3.36 7.03
CA LYS A 70 -9.12 -3.96 6.76
C LYS A 70 -9.08 -5.49 6.83
N ILE A 71 -8.05 -6.11 6.24
CA ILE A 71 -7.88 -7.58 6.29
C ILE A 71 -7.71 -8.06 7.74
N LYS A 72 -6.92 -7.36 8.56
CA LYS A 72 -6.74 -7.73 9.97
C LYS A 72 -8.05 -7.60 10.75
N GLN A 73 -8.80 -6.52 10.56
CA GLN A 73 -10.11 -6.32 11.20
C GLN A 73 -11.08 -7.45 10.85
N LEU A 74 -11.19 -7.81 9.56
CA LEU A 74 -12.02 -8.94 9.12
C LEU A 74 -11.59 -10.27 9.75
N ASN A 75 -10.28 -10.50 9.91
CA ASN A 75 -9.77 -11.72 10.54
C ASN A 75 -10.03 -11.76 12.06
N ASP A 76 -10.10 -10.61 12.71
CA ASP A 76 -10.44 -10.52 14.15
C ASP A 76 -11.94 -10.70 14.37
N GLU A 77 -12.80 -10.23 13.45
CA GLU A 77 -14.26 -10.44 13.50
C GLU A 77 -14.69 -11.91 13.28
N GLN A 78 -13.84 -12.72 12.66
CA GLN A 78 -14.12 -14.15 12.38
C GLN A 78 -13.71 -15.11 13.52
N LYS A 79 -13.06 -14.62 14.59
CA LYS A 79 -12.59 -15.42 15.73
C LYS A 79 -13.55 -15.35 16.91
#